data_AF-A0A656DBL4-F1
#
_entry.id   AF-A0A656DBL4-F1
#
_cell.length_a   1.000
_cell.length_b   1.000
_cell.length_c   1.000
_cell.angle_alpha   90.00
_cell.angle_beta   90.00
_cell.angle_gamma   90.00
#
_symmetry.space_group_name_H-M   'P 1'
#
loop_
_entity.id
_entity.type
_entity.pdbx_description
1 polymer ?
#
loop_
_entity_poly.entity_id
_entity_poly.type
_entity_poly.pdbx_seq_one_letter_code
_entity_poly.pdbx_strand_id
1 'polypeptide(L)'
;MTTSYPGANPEIVESQITEPLEESISGIAGIRTLTSVSSYGRSTIRVEFTVDQDLESAANDVRDRVSRAMRLLPPDVDPPVVQKADADAFPIIVLKP
;
A
#
# COMPACT_ATOMS: atom_id res chain seq x y z
N MET A 1 3.60 -0.31 -1.72
CA MET A 1 3.02 -1.67 -1.63
C MET A 1 1.91 -1.81 -2.65
N THR A 2 1.63 -3.04 -3.04
CA THR A 2 0.58 -3.36 -4.00
C THR A 2 -0.23 -4.54 -3.50
N THR A 3 -1.55 -4.47 -3.66
CA THR A 3 -2.49 -5.53 -3.30
C THR A 3 -3.37 -5.81 -4.51
N SER A 4 -3.55 -7.08 -4.84
CA SER A 4 -4.40 -7.51 -5.96
C SER A 4 -5.72 -8.04 -5.41
N TYR A 5 -6.82 -7.61 -6.00
CA TYR A 5 -8.15 -8.14 -5.71
C TYR A 5 -8.93 -8.41 -7.02
N PRO A 6 -8.58 -9.48 -7.75
CA PRO A 6 -9.08 -9.70 -9.11
C PRO A 6 -10.61 -9.68 -9.20
N GLY A 7 -11.15 -8.92 -10.15
CA GLY A 7 -12.59 -8.84 -10.40
C GLY A 7 -13.34 -7.75 -9.63
N ALA A 8 -12.71 -7.10 -8.64
CA ALA A 8 -13.30 -5.97 -7.92
C ALA A 8 -13.20 -4.65 -8.71
N ASN A 9 -14.26 -3.85 -8.68
CA ASN A 9 -14.26 -2.48 -9.21
C ASN A 9 -13.47 -1.52 -8.29
N PRO A 10 -13.03 -0.35 -8.80
CA PRO A 10 -12.17 0.56 -8.05
C PRO A 10 -12.72 1.00 -6.69
N GLU A 11 -14.03 1.28 -6.57
CA GLU A 11 -14.66 1.69 -5.30
C GLU A 11 -14.63 0.57 -4.24
N ILE A 12 -14.77 -0.69 -4.65
CA ILE A 12 -14.67 -1.83 -3.74
C ILE A 12 -13.22 -2.04 -3.31
N VAL A 13 -12.28 -1.91 -4.25
CA VAL A 13 -10.85 -1.96 -3.92
C VAL A 13 -10.48 -0.84 -2.95
N GLU A 14 -10.99 0.37 -3.15
CA GLU A 14 -10.75 1.50 -2.27
C GLU A 14 -11.27 1.24 -0.86
N SER A 15 -12.57 0.98 -0.72
CA SER A 15 -13.23 0.83 0.58
C SER A 15 -12.85 -0.44 1.36
N GLN A 16 -12.58 -1.55 0.67
CA GLN A 16 -12.32 -2.84 1.33
C GLN A 16 -10.84 -3.19 1.44
N ILE A 17 -9.98 -2.59 0.61
CA ILE A 17 -8.55 -2.88 0.58
C ILE A 17 -7.72 -1.65 0.95
N THR A 18 -7.90 -0.55 0.22
CA THR A 18 -7.03 0.63 0.39
C THR A 18 -7.25 1.29 1.75
N GLU A 19 -8.50 1.66 2.09
CA GLU A 19 -8.81 2.36 3.35
C GLU A 19 -8.38 1.57 4.60
N PRO A 20 -8.66 0.26 4.74
CA PRO A 20 -8.23 -0.50 5.92
C PRO A 20 -6.70 -0.63 6.04
N LEU A 21 -6.00 -0.73 4.90
CA LEU A 21 -4.55 -0.75 4.89
C LEU A 21 -3.99 0.61 5.29
N GLU A 22 -4.50 1.70 4.72
CA GLU A 22 -4.08 3.06 5.05
C GLU A 22 -4.30 3.39 6.52
N GLU A 23 -5.47 3.06 7.07
CA GLU A 23 -5.78 3.28 8.49
C GLU A 23 -4.77 2.56 9.38
N SER A 24 -4.45 1.31 9.08
CA SER A 24 -3.43 0.54 9.83
C SER A 24 -2.03 1.16 9.74
N ILE A 25 -1.64 1.66 8.58
CA ILE A 25 -0.31 2.21 8.31
C ILE A 25 -0.15 3.63 8.87
N SER A 26 -1.23 4.42 8.90
CA SER A 26 -1.22 5.84 9.25
C SER A 26 -0.58 6.14 10.61
N GLY A 27 -0.65 5.21 11.56
CA GLY A 27 -0.08 5.36 12.89
C GLY A 27 1.40 4.97 13.02
N ILE A 28 2.15 4.73 11.92
CA ILE A 28 3.59 4.48 11.98
C ILE A 28 4.32 5.82 12.14
N ALA A 29 5.27 5.88 13.07
CA ALA A 29 6.06 7.08 13.32
C ALA A 29 6.99 7.41 12.14
N GLY A 30 7.12 8.70 11.81
CA GLY A 30 8.00 9.16 10.74
C GLY A 30 7.40 9.08 9.34
N ILE A 31 6.11 8.72 9.18
CA ILE A 31 5.41 8.92 7.91
C ILE A 31 5.30 10.42 7.64
N ARG A 32 5.82 10.85 6.49
CA ARG A 32 5.68 12.19 5.96
C ARG A 32 4.43 12.31 5.09
N THR A 33 4.19 11.32 4.24
CA THR A 33 3.05 11.34 3.32
C THR A 33 2.60 9.91 3.01
N LEU A 34 1.28 9.73 2.94
CA LEU A 34 0.63 8.51 2.49
C LEU A 34 -0.19 8.87 1.25
N THR A 35 0.05 8.18 0.14
CA THR A 35 -0.75 8.33 -1.08
C THR A 35 -1.16 6.97 -1.59
N SER A 36 -2.33 6.89 -2.19
CA SER A 36 -2.84 5.64 -2.74
C SER A 36 -3.54 5.85 -4.07
N VAL A 37 -3.60 4.77 -4.84
CA VAL A 37 -4.34 4.70 -6.10
C VAL A 37 -5.03 3.35 -6.14
N SER A 38 -6.36 3.39 -6.22
CA SER A 38 -7.21 2.22 -6.41
C SER A 38 -7.60 2.13 -7.89
N SER A 39 -7.56 0.93 -8.44
CA SER A 39 -7.93 0.64 -9.82
C SER A 39 -8.55 -0.74 -9.89
N TYR A 40 -9.08 -1.12 -11.06
CA TYR A 40 -9.76 -2.39 -11.23
C TYR A 40 -8.88 -3.56 -10.75
N GLY A 41 -9.37 -4.25 -9.72
CA GLY A 41 -8.71 -5.32 -9.01
C GLY A 41 -7.30 -5.04 -8.49
N ARG A 42 -6.91 -3.79 -8.27
CA ARG A 42 -5.56 -3.44 -7.78
C ARG A 42 -5.55 -2.19 -6.92
N SER A 43 -4.96 -2.29 -5.73
CA SER A 43 -4.62 -1.17 -4.86
C SER A 43 -3.11 -0.95 -4.86
N THR A 44 -2.67 0.31 -4.96
CA THR A 44 -1.26 0.69 -4.79
C THR A 44 -1.17 1.78 -3.74
N ILE A 45 -0.44 1.53 -2.65
CA ILE A 45 -0.23 2.49 -1.56
C ILE A 45 1.26 2.83 -1.50
N ARG A 46 1.60 4.11 -1.53
CA ARG A 46 2.94 4.65 -1.39
C ARG A 46 3.04 5.40 -0.06
N VAL A 47 4.01 4.98 0.73
CA VAL A 47 4.37 5.59 2.02
C VAL A 47 5.70 6.30 1.83
N GLU A 48 5.73 7.60 2.13
CA GLU A 48 6.95 8.40 2.18
C GLU A 48 7.29 8.68 3.65
N PHE A 49 8.54 8.43 4.03
CA PHE A 49 9.06 8.67 5.38
C PHE A 49 9.92 9.93 5.43
N THR A 50 10.11 10.48 6.62
CA THR A 50 11.07 11.57 6.87
C THR A 50 12.51 11.11 6.62
N VAL A 51 13.39 12.05 6.23
CA VAL A 51 14.79 11.76 5.85
C VAL A 51 15.60 11.13 6.98
N ASP A 52 15.25 11.41 8.23
CA ASP A 52 15.92 10.89 9.42
C ASP A 52 15.50 9.46 9.81
N GLN A 53 14.55 8.86 9.08
CA GLN A 53 14.04 7.54 9.41
C GLN A 53 14.83 6.42 8.71
N ASP A 54 15.21 5.40 9.49
CA ASP A 54 15.78 4.17 9.00
C ASP A 54 14.75 3.40 8.14
N LEU A 55 15.06 3.25 6.85
CA LEU A 55 14.14 2.66 5.89
C LEU A 55 13.93 1.15 6.11
N GLU A 56 14.85 0.45 6.78
CA GLU A 56 14.67 -0.97 7.10
C GLU A 56 13.66 -1.15 8.24
N SER A 57 13.81 -0.39 9.32
CA SER A 57 12.87 -0.34 10.43
C SER A 57 11.48 0.10 9.95
N ALA A 58 11.42 1.16 9.14
CA ALA A 58 10.16 1.63 8.56
C ALA A 58 9.47 0.58 7.69
N ALA A 59 10.23 -0.15 6.86
CA ALA A 59 9.69 -1.25 6.06
C ALA A 59 9.17 -2.40 6.93
N ASN A 60 9.86 -2.72 8.03
CA ASN A 60 9.42 -3.73 8.98
C ASN A 60 8.12 -3.30 9.69
N ASP A 61 8.04 -2.05 10.16
CA ASP A 61 6.82 -1.50 10.77
C ASP A 61 5.63 -1.57 9.80
N VAL A 62 5.84 -1.21 8.53
CA VAL A 62 4.80 -1.30 7.50
C VAL A 62 4.35 -2.75 7.31
N ARG A 63 5.27 -3.71 7.20
CA ARG A 63 4.94 -5.14 7.07
C ARG A 63 4.14 -5.63 8.28
N ASP A 64 4.51 -5.20 9.48
CA ASP A 64 3.83 -5.55 10.72
C ASP A 64 2.40 -5.02 10.77
N ARG A 65 2.19 -3.74 10.40
CA ARG A 65 0.86 -3.12 10.30
C ARG A 65 -0.01 -3.78 9.25
N VAL A 66 0.55 -4.05 8.07
CA VAL A 66 -0.14 -4.72 6.98
C VAL A 66 -0.55 -6.14 7.38
N SER A 67 0.34 -6.89 8.02
CA SER A 67 0.04 -8.24 8.51
C SER A 67 -1.13 -8.26 9.50
N ARG A 68 -1.24 -7.24 10.36
CA ARG A 68 -2.40 -7.09 11.25
C ARG A 68 -3.68 -6.72 10.51
N ALA A 69 -3.57 -5.85 9.49
CA ALA A 69 -4.69 -5.41 8.66
C ALA A 69 -5.24 -6.51 7.75
N MET A 70 -4.46 -7.56 7.44
CA MET A 70 -4.92 -8.71 6.65
C MET A 70 -6.24 -9.32 7.14
N ARG A 71 -6.51 -9.28 8.45
CA ARG A 71 -7.75 -9.81 9.03
C ARG A 71 -8.98 -8.94 8.74
N LEU A 72 -8.78 -7.71 8.28
CA LEU A 72 -9.82 -6.76 7.90
C LEU A 72 -10.12 -6.82 6.39
N LEU A 73 -9.27 -7.51 5.63
CA LEU A 73 -9.43 -7.65 4.18
C LEU A 73 -10.36 -8.82 3.82
N PRO A 74 -10.99 -8.79 2.63
CA PRO A 74 -11.70 -9.92 2.07
C PRO A 74 -10.81 -11.19 2.00
N PRO A 75 -11.37 -12.39 2.24
CA PRO A 75 -10.61 -13.64 2.30
C PRO A 75 -10.00 -14.07 0.95
N ASP A 76 -10.49 -13.51 -0.14
CA ASP A 76 -10.16 -13.75 -1.54
C ASP A 76 -9.14 -12.74 -2.11
N VAL A 77 -8.60 -11.85 -1.26
CA VAL A 77 -7.53 -10.93 -1.64
C VAL A 77 -6.18 -11.64 -1.70
N ASP A 78 -5.35 -11.27 -2.68
CA ASP A 78 -3.94 -11.65 -2.63
C ASP A 78 -3.22 -10.85 -1.54
N PRO A 79 -2.26 -11.44 -0.82
CA PRO A 79 -1.55 -10.76 0.25
C PRO A 79 -0.83 -9.51 -0.27
N PRO A 80 -0.92 -8.36 0.43
CA PRO A 80 -0.22 -7.14 0.06
C PRO A 80 1.30 -7.36 0.04
N VAL A 81 1.94 -6.90 -1.03
CA VAL A 81 3.38 -6.99 -1.20
C VAL A 81 4.01 -5.65 -0.86
N VAL A 82 4.77 -5.62 0.25
CA VAL A 82 5.52 -4.44 0.69
C VAL A 82 6.92 -4.49 0.09
N GLN A 83 7.18 -3.56 -0.83
CA GLN A 83 8.49 -3.36 -1.45
C GLN A 83 9.03 -2.01 -1.02
N LYS A 84 10.32 -1.96 -0.71
CA LYS A 84 11.05 -0.71 -0.54
C LYS A 84 11.13 -0.06 -1.92
N ALA A 85 10.79 1.22 -2.01
CA ALA A 85 11.03 1.94 -3.25
C ALA A 85 12.55 2.08 -3.41
N ASP A 86 13.15 1.33 -4.32
CA ASP A 86 14.44 1.70 -4.87
C ASP A 86 14.26 3.07 -5.53
N ALA A 87 15.18 4.00 -5.29
CA ALA A 87 15.10 5.38 -5.81
C ALA A 87 14.99 5.45 -7.35
N ASP A 88 15.24 4.33 -8.04
CA ASP A 88 15.15 4.17 -9.50
C ASP A 88 13.83 3.52 -9.99
N ALA A 89 12.99 3.03 -9.08
CA ALA A 89 11.72 2.37 -9.43
C ALA A 89 10.58 3.39 -9.53
N PHE A 90 10.67 4.32 -10.48
CA PHE A 90 9.49 5.04 -10.96
C PHE A 90 8.73 4.13 -11.95
N PRO A 91 7.52 3.62 -11.63
CA PRO A 91 6.66 3.13 -12.67
C PRO A 91 6.18 4.35 -13.48
N ILE A 92 6.84 4.60 -14.61
CA ILE A 92 6.34 5.53 -15.62
C ILE A 92 5.10 4.87 -16.22
N ILE A 93 3.91 5.23 -15.74
CA ILE A 93 2.68 4.90 -16.45
C ILE A 93 2.57 5.92 -17.58
N VAL A 94 3.13 5.57 -18.75
CA VAL A 94 2.81 6.23 -20.01
C VAL A 94 1.48 5.65 -20.47
N LEU A 95 0.39 6.42 -20.36
CA LEU A 95 -0.79 6.15 -21.16
C LEU A 95 -0.59 6.78 -22.54
N LYS A 96 -0.38 5.95 -23.56
CA LYS A 96 -0.65 6.29 -24.97
C LYS A 96 -1.80 5.40 -25.44
N PRO A 97 -2.76 5.96 -26.20
CA PRO A 97 -2.54 6.28 -27.61
C PRO A 97 -2.51 7.78 -27.93
#